data_AF-W2T1T5-F1
#
_entry.id   AF-W2T1T5-F1
#
_cell.length_a   1.000
_cell.length_b   1.000
_cell.length_c   1.000
_cell.angle_alpha   90.00
_cell.angle_beta   90.00
_cell.angle_gamma   90.00
#
_symmetry.space_group_name_H-M   'P 1'
#
loop_
_entity.id
_entity.type
_entity.pdbx_description
1 polymer ?
#
loop_
_entity_poly.entity_id
_entity_poly.type
_entity_poly.pdbx_seq_one_letter_code
_entity_poly.pdbx_strand_id
1 'polypeptide(L)'
;MASTSMECRSPMPDMSNGCATVENGLSGCCCNTDACLTPKKTPGNPLTCYVGINAPKTNINIGAEVVCNGMCASLNAMVNGDNVTAFECVPTNVCKSLSAYNSCNSLQGDREVTGCCCDSPNACNVAAYPNIVPPTPAPNTDFPISCWSGIYVNGNALSNPG
;
A
#
# COMPACT_ATOMS: atom_id res chain seq x y z
N MET A 1 -5.66 24.07 1.89
CA MET A 1 -5.91 23.84 0.44
C MET A 1 -7.01 22.81 0.35
N ALA A 2 -8.14 23.15 -0.26
CA ALA A 2 -9.27 22.24 -0.40
C ALA A 2 -9.08 21.45 -1.70
N SER A 3 -8.84 20.13 -1.59
CA SER A 3 -8.79 19.25 -2.74
C SER A 3 -10.20 18.70 -2.98
N THR A 4 -10.80 19.09 -4.10
CA THR A 4 -12.11 18.56 -4.52
C THR A 4 -11.87 17.35 -5.43
N SER A 5 -12.38 16.18 -5.06
CA SER A 5 -12.35 14.99 -5.92
C SER A 5 -13.26 15.22 -7.14
N MET A 6 -12.67 15.39 -8.32
CA MET A 6 -13.39 15.39 -9.60
C MET A 6 -13.15 14.05 -10.29
N GLU A 7 -14.22 13.43 -10.81
CA GLU A 7 -14.09 12.28 -11.71
C GLU A 7 -13.34 12.72 -12.98
N CYS A 8 -12.37 11.91 -13.44
CA CYS A 8 -11.59 12.19 -14.64
C CYS A 8 -12.48 12.11 -15.90
N ARG A 9 -13.33 13.11 -16.14
CA ARG A 9 -14.12 13.24 -17.37
C ARG A 9 -13.54 14.37 -18.23
N SER A 10 -13.29 14.05 -19.49
CA SER A 10 -12.74 14.90 -20.55
C SER A 10 -13.46 16.26 -20.61
N PRO A 11 -12.71 17.39 -20.71
CA PRO A 11 -11.86 17.64 -21.88
C PRO A 11 -10.36 17.83 -21.58
N MET A 12 -9.84 17.45 -20.40
CA MET A 12 -8.41 17.59 -20.07
C MET A 12 -7.64 16.25 -20.18
N PRO A 13 -7.10 15.90 -21.36
CA PRO A 13 -6.27 14.70 -21.53
C PRO A 13 -4.99 14.70 -20.68
N ASP A 14 -4.55 15.86 -20.19
CA ASP A 14 -3.28 16.07 -19.48
C ASP A 14 -3.32 15.76 -17.97
N MET A 15 -4.45 15.31 -17.43
CA MET A 15 -4.62 15.06 -15.98
C MET A 15 -4.87 13.60 -15.61
N SER A 16 -4.85 12.67 -16.56
CA SER A 16 -4.97 11.24 -16.26
C SER A 16 -3.76 10.75 -15.49
N ASN A 17 -3.95 10.29 -14.25
CA ASN A 17 -2.86 9.93 -13.33
C ASN A 17 -1.84 11.07 -13.17
N GLY A 18 -2.32 12.31 -13.14
CA GLY A 18 -1.50 13.51 -13.10
C GLY A 18 -2.16 14.65 -12.32
N CYS A 19 -1.40 15.72 -12.15
CA CYS A 19 -1.88 16.97 -11.56
C CYS A 19 -1.63 18.11 -12.53
N ALA A 20 -2.60 19.01 -12.69
CA ALA A 20 -2.46 20.20 -13.52
C ALA A 20 -3.05 21.44 -12.83
N THR A 21 -2.62 22.61 -13.31
CA THR A 21 -3.23 23.89 -12.94
C THR A 21 -4.43 24.12 -13.85
N VAL A 22 -5.63 24.24 -13.26
CA VAL A 22 -6.88 24.41 -14.00
C VAL A 22 -7.09 25.89 -14.34
N GLU A 23 -6.76 26.77 -13.39
CA GLU A 23 -6.77 28.22 -13.53
C GLU A 23 -5.82 28.85 -12.50
N ASN A 24 -5.58 30.16 -12.58
CA ASN A 24 -4.66 30.83 -11.65
C ASN A 24 -5.11 30.65 -10.19
N GLY A 25 -4.28 29.94 -9.40
CA GLY A 25 -4.55 29.66 -7.99
C GLY A 25 -5.36 28.39 -7.72
N LEU A 26 -5.77 27.65 -8.76
CA LEU A 26 -6.49 26.38 -8.62
C LEU A 26 -5.75 25.25 -9.35
N SER A 27 -5.32 24.25 -8.60
CA SER A 27 -4.78 23.00 -9.12
C SER A 27 -5.71 21.82 -8.81
N GLY A 28 -5.72 20.86 -9.72
CA GLY A 28 -6.46 19.60 -9.59
C GLY A 28 -5.54 18.42 -9.88
N CYS A 29 -5.83 17.29 -9.25
CA CYS A 29 -5.19 16.01 -9.55
C CYS A 29 -6.27 14.99 -9.89
N CYS A 30 -5.95 14.09 -10.81
CA CYS A 30 -6.85 13.00 -11.16
C CYS A 30 -6.07 11.69 -11.28
N CYS A 31 -6.73 10.60 -10.93
CA CYS A 31 -6.15 9.27 -11.08
C CYS A 31 -7.25 8.21 -11.15
N ASN A 32 -6.91 7.09 -11.77
CA ASN A 32 -7.84 6.03 -12.15
C ASN A 32 -7.79 4.81 -11.22
N THR A 33 -7.11 4.91 -10.07
CA THR A 33 -6.97 3.84 -9.09
C THR A 33 -7.63 4.22 -7.76
N ASP A 34 -8.02 3.22 -6.96
CA ASP A 34 -8.70 3.48 -5.70
C ASP A 34 -7.81 4.22 -4.70
N ALA A 35 -8.39 5.20 -4.00
CA ALA A 35 -7.73 5.99 -2.94
C ALA A 35 -6.41 6.69 -3.37
N CYS A 36 -6.24 6.93 -4.68
CA CYS A 36 -5.08 7.60 -5.24
C CYS A 36 -5.05 9.11 -4.95
N LEU A 37 -6.19 9.68 -4.53
CA LEU A 37 -6.29 11.02 -3.95
C LEU A 37 -6.69 10.90 -2.48
N THR A 38 -5.79 11.32 -1.59
CA THR A 38 -6.09 11.55 -0.17
C THR A 38 -5.50 12.90 0.24
N PRO A 39 -5.81 13.43 1.44
CA PRO A 39 -5.11 14.62 1.93
C PRO A 39 -3.57 14.49 1.97
N LYS A 40 -3.02 13.28 1.87
CA LYS A 40 -1.59 12.97 1.93
C LYS A 40 -1.00 12.43 0.63
N LYS A 41 -1.83 12.05 -0.36
CA LYS A 41 -1.40 11.37 -1.59
C LYS A 41 -2.00 12.03 -2.82
N THR A 42 -1.14 12.22 -3.82
CA THR A 42 -1.52 12.66 -5.18
C THR A 42 -0.62 11.95 -6.18
N PRO A 43 -0.95 11.93 -7.48
CA PRO A 43 -0.03 11.44 -8.50
C PRO A 43 1.35 12.11 -8.50
N GLY A 44 1.45 13.38 -8.09
CA GLY A 44 2.72 14.09 -7.93
C GLY A 44 3.47 13.81 -6.62
N ASN A 45 2.83 13.11 -5.67
CA ASN A 45 3.41 12.69 -4.40
C ASN A 45 2.88 11.29 -4.05
N PRO A 46 3.37 10.24 -4.74
CA PRO A 46 2.89 8.89 -4.54
C PRO A 46 3.34 8.34 -3.18
N LEU A 47 2.55 7.41 -2.64
CA LEU A 47 3.00 6.58 -1.52
C LEU A 47 3.99 5.55 -2.05
N THR A 48 5.07 5.34 -1.31
CA THR A 48 5.94 4.19 -1.50
C THR A 48 5.85 3.24 -0.31
N CYS A 49 5.91 1.94 -0.59
CA CYS A 49 5.82 0.89 0.42
C CYS A 49 6.98 -0.07 0.28
N TYR A 50 7.46 -0.60 1.41
CA TYR A 50 8.36 -1.73 1.36
C TYR A 50 7.56 -2.98 0.95
N VAL A 51 8.04 -3.72 -0.04
CA VAL A 51 7.48 -5.00 -0.49
C VAL A 51 8.57 -6.05 -0.37
N GLY A 52 8.30 -7.12 0.35
CA GLY A 52 9.32 -8.10 0.70
C GLY A 52 8.90 -9.06 1.81
N ILE A 53 9.90 -9.75 2.37
CA ILE A 53 9.71 -10.71 3.46
C ILE A 53 10.85 -10.61 4.47
N ASN A 54 10.50 -10.74 5.75
CA ASN A 54 11.42 -10.84 6.87
C ASN A 54 11.15 -12.14 7.64
N ALA A 55 12.15 -13.02 7.75
CA ALA A 55 12.12 -14.26 8.51
C ALA A 55 13.42 -14.37 9.35
N PRO A 56 13.42 -13.82 10.58
CA PRO A 56 14.62 -13.63 11.38
C PRO A 56 15.40 -14.90 11.71
N LYS A 57 14.74 -16.04 12.01
CA LYS A 57 15.46 -17.27 12.35
C LYS A 57 16.28 -17.82 11.18
N THR A 58 15.85 -17.54 9.96
CA THR A 58 16.56 -17.92 8.74
C THR A 58 17.47 -16.83 8.18
N ASN A 59 17.58 -15.69 8.87
CA ASN A 59 18.30 -14.50 8.40
C ASN A 59 17.83 -14.01 7.01
N ILE A 60 16.55 -14.16 6.70
CA ILE A 60 15.97 -13.64 5.45
C ILE A 60 15.40 -12.26 5.73
N ASN A 61 15.90 -11.27 5.00
CA ASN A 61 15.33 -9.95 4.90
C ASN A 61 15.57 -9.46 3.46
N ILE A 62 14.55 -9.58 2.62
CA ILE A 62 14.65 -9.27 1.19
C ILE A 62 13.41 -8.52 0.75
N GLY A 63 13.63 -7.41 0.05
CA GLY A 63 12.55 -6.57 -0.45
C GLY A 63 13.07 -5.28 -1.05
N ALA A 64 12.13 -4.49 -1.55
CA ALA A 64 12.39 -3.20 -2.16
C ALA A 64 11.28 -2.21 -1.82
N GLU A 65 11.59 -0.92 -1.89
CA GLU A 65 10.58 0.11 -1.84
C GLU A 65 9.99 0.34 -3.24
N VAL A 66 8.66 0.29 -3.35
CA VAL A 66 7.93 0.43 -4.62
C VAL A 66 6.83 1.47 -4.51
N VAL A 67 6.50 2.11 -5.63
CA VAL A 67 5.34 3.00 -5.73
C VAL A 67 4.05 2.20 -5.53
N CYS A 68 3.18 2.68 -4.65
CA CYS A 68 1.98 1.98 -4.21
C CYS A 68 0.70 2.78 -4.49
N ASN A 69 -0.17 2.19 -5.30
CA ASN A 69 -1.52 2.68 -5.57
C ASN A 69 -2.52 2.00 -4.62
N GLY A 70 -2.39 2.26 -3.33
CA GLY A 70 -3.16 1.60 -2.27
C GLY A 70 -2.65 1.96 -0.89
N MET A 71 -2.51 0.97 -0.02
CA MET A 71 -1.91 1.11 1.32
C MET A 71 -0.71 0.19 1.46
N CYS A 72 0.28 0.61 2.25
CA CYS A 72 1.33 -0.30 2.68
C CYS A 72 0.74 -1.26 3.69
N ALA A 73 1.02 -2.56 3.55
CA ALA A 73 0.59 -3.59 4.45
C ALA A 73 1.76 -4.40 5.01
N SER A 74 1.58 -4.94 6.20
CA SER A 74 2.39 -6.01 6.75
C SER A 74 1.50 -7.12 7.29
N LEU A 75 1.89 -8.37 7.05
CA LEU A 75 1.22 -9.56 7.55
C LEU A 75 2.23 -10.38 8.34
N ASN A 76 2.00 -10.50 9.64
CA ASN A 76 2.88 -11.14 10.59
C ASN A 76 2.26 -12.47 11.08
N ALA A 77 3.04 -13.55 11.05
CA ALA A 77 2.60 -14.88 11.47
C ALA A 77 3.77 -15.71 12.03
N MET A 78 3.45 -16.67 12.91
CA MET A 78 4.41 -17.66 13.40
C MET A 78 4.47 -18.87 12.47
N VAL A 79 5.60 -19.08 11.79
CA VAL A 79 5.83 -20.21 10.88
C VAL A 79 7.01 -21.03 11.37
N ASN A 80 6.76 -22.28 11.78
CA ASN A 80 7.78 -23.17 12.35
C ASN A 80 8.58 -22.51 13.50
N GLY A 81 7.88 -21.72 14.31
CA GLY A 81 8.46 -20.95 15.41
C GLY A 81 9.21 -19.68 15.00
N ASP A 82 9.35 -19.35 13.72
CA ASP A 82 9.88 -18.05 13.25
C ASP A 82 8.77 -17.01 13.13
N ASN A 83 9.08 -15.76 13.45
CA ASN A 83 8.13 -14.66 13.35
C ASN A 83 8.22 -14.02 11.96
N VAL A 84 7.56 -14.65 10.98
CA VAL A 84 7.67 -14.28 9.57
C VAL A 84 6.72 -13.14 9.26
N THR A 85 7.24 -12.13 8.56
CA THR A 85 6.45 -10.98 8.12
C THR A 85 6.57 -10.80 6.62
N ALA A 86 5.43 -10.80 5.93
CA ALA A 86 5.33 -10.36 4.55
C ALA A 86 4.93 -8.88 4.49
N PHE A 87 5.50 -8.13 3.56
CA PHE A 87 5.24 -6.72 3.34
C PHE A 87 4.76 -6.52 1.91
N GLU A 88 3.68 -5.78 1.73
CA GLU A 88 3.02 -5.65 0.44
C GLU A 88 2.44 -4.26 0.24
N CYS A 89 2.23 -3.88 -1.02
CA CYS A 89 1.30 -2.82 -1.38
C CYS A 89 -0.03 -3.49 -1.69
N VAL A 90 -1.09 -3.14 -0.97
CA VAL A 90 -2.41 -3.78 -1.14
C VAL A 90 -3.50 -2.75 -1.46
N PRO A 91 -4.56 -3.17 -2.17
CA PRO A 91 -5.74 -2.34 -2.35
C PRO A 91 -6.36 -1.91 -1.01
N THR A 92 -6.92 -0.70 -0.97
CA THR A 92 -7.50 -0.13 0.25
C THR A 92 -8.66 -0.98 0.80
N ASN A 93 -9.44 -1.64 -0.06
CA ASN A 93 -10.53 -2.52 0.32
C ASN A 93 -10.05 -3.77 1.07
N VAL A 94 -8.83 -4.26 0.81
CA VAL A 94 -8.24 -5.37 1.58
C VAL A 94 -8.07 -4.95 3.04
N CYS A 95 -7.44 -3.78 3.27
CA CYS A 95 -7.26 -3.22 4.60
C CYS A 95 -8.59 -2.93 5.32
N LYS A 96 -9.60 -2.45 4.60
CA LYS A 96 -10.95 -2.23 5.15
C LYS A 96 -11.64 -3.55 5.53
N SER A 97 -11.50 -4.60 4.71
CA SER A 97 -12.09 -5.92 4.98
C SER A 97 -11.54 -6.52 6.27
N LEU A 98 -10.27 -6.26 6.57
CA LEU A 98 -9.62 -6.67 7.83
C LEU A 98 -9.89 -5.72 9.01
N SER A 99 -10.57 -4.60 8.81
CA SER A 99 -10.64 -3.50 9.78
C SER A 99 -9.26 -3.01 10.24
N ALA A 100 -8.28 -3.04 9.33
CA ALA A 100 -6.88 -2.66 9.55
C ALA A 100 -6.49 -1.32 8.88
N TYR A 101 -7.48 -0.48 8.53
CA TYR A 101 -7.22 0.80 7.85
C TYR A 101 -6.47 1.77 8.78
N ASN A 102 -5.18 2.04 8.50
CA ASN A 102 -4.29 2.81 9.38
C ASN A 102 -4.22 2.25 10.81
N SER A 103 -4.33 0.93 10.92
CA SER A 103 -4.33 0.20 12.18
C SER A 103 -3.79 -1.22 11.96
N CYS A 104 -3.69 -1.98 13.05
CA CYS A 104 -3.42 -3.41 13.01
C CYS A 104 -4.62 -4.18 13.54
N ASN A 105 -4.88 -5.35 12.97
CA ASN A 105 -5.91 -6.26 13.45
C ASN A 105 -5.50 -7.72 13.25
N SER A 106 -5.98 -8.62 14.11
CA SER A 106 -5.82 -10.06 13.91
C SER A 106 -6.72 -10.54 12.77
N LEU A 107 -6.27 -11.50 11.98
CA LEU A 107 -7.12 -12.10 10.95
C LEU A 107 -8.30 -12.84 11.58
N GLN A 108 -9.48 -12.71 10.96
CA GLN A 108 -10.66 -13.46 11.37
C GLN A 108 -10.46 -14.94 11.05
N GLY A 109 -10.52 -15.80 12.07
CA GLY A 109 -10.32 -17.25 11.92
C GLY A 109 -8.88 -17.72 12.16
N ASP A 110 -7.92 -16.80 12.28
CA ASP A 110 -6.56 -17.08 12.71
C ASP A 110 -5.99 -15.93 13.54
N ARG A 111 -6.16 -16.04 14.87
CA ARG A 111 -5.75 -15.00 15.82
C ARG A 111 -4.24 -14.90 16.00
N GLU A 112 -3.48 -15.87 15.48
CA GLU A 112 -2.02 -15.85 15.53
C GLU A 112 -1.43 -15.00 14.41
N VAL A 113 -2.24 -14.64 13.40
CA VAL A 113 -1.83 -13.77 12.28
C VAL A 113 -2.32 -12.35 12.52
N THR A 114 -1.41 -11.39 12.45
CA THR A 114 -1.71 -9.95 12.56
C THR A 114 -1.43 -9.24 11.25
N GLY A 115 -2.43 -8.54 10.73
CA GLY A 115 -2.32 -7.67 9.56
C GLY A 115 -2.37 -6.20 9.96
N CYS A 116 -1.45 -5.39 9.44
CA CYS A 116 -1.43 -3.95 9.60
C CYS A 116 -1.49 -3.26 8.25
N CYS A 117 -2.19 -2.12 8.16
CA CYS A 117 -2.07 -1.23 7.01
C CYS A 117 -1.79 0.20 7.42
N CYS A 118 -1.12 0.94 6.54
CA CYS A 118 -0.84 2.35 6.72
C CYS A 118 -0.73 3.07 5.36
N ASP A 119 -1.06 4.36 5.36
CA ASP A 119 -1.04 5.20 4.18
C ASP A 119 -0.01 6.33 4.23
N SER A 120 0.73 6.46 5.33
CA SER A 120 1.77 7.47 5.56
C SER A 120 2.59 7.16 6.81
N PRO A 121 3.87 7.58 6.88
CA PRO A 121 4.69 8.11 5.77
C PRO A 121 5.06 7.02 4.74
N ASN A 122 5.95 7.32 3.80
CA ASN A 122 6.55 6.32 2.93
C ASN A 122 7.20 5.19 3.74
N ALA A 123 7.09 3.97 3.24
CA ALA A 123 7.53 2.74 3.90
C ALA A 123 7.01 2.58 5.34
N CYS A 124 5.84 3.13 5.67
CA CYS A 124 5.27 3.05 7.03
C CYS A 124 5.05 1.62 7.52
N ASN A 125 4.94 0.64 6.61
CA ASN A 125 4.70 -0.76 6.96
C ASN A 125 5.91 -1.46 7.60
N VAL A 126 7.11 -0.84 7.57
CA VAL A 126 8.29 -1.35 8.27
C VAL A 126 8.59 -0.62 9.58
N ALA A 127 7.75 0.31 10.04
CA ALA A 127 8.02 1.13 11.23
C ALA A 127 8.27 0.30 12.51
N ALA A 128 7.67 -0.88 12.61
CA ALA A 128 7.88 -1.81 13.73
C ALA A 128 9.12 -2.72 13.57
N TYR A 129 9.85 -2.61 12.46
CA TYR A 129 10.94 -3.52 12.08
C TYR A 129 12.25 -2.73 11.88
N PRO A 130 12.96 -2.38 12.97
CA PRO A 130 14.12 -1.48 12.91
C PRO A 130 15.31 -2.05 12.11
N ASN A 131 15.34 -3.35 11.88
CA ASN A 131 16.38 -4.02 11.10
C ASN A 131 16.11 -3.99 9.59
N ILE A 132 14.96 -3.46 9.16
CA ILE A 132 14.62 -3.27 7.76
C ILE A 132 14.91 -1.80 7.43
N VAL A 133 15.95 -1.59 6.62
CA VAL A 133 16.20 -0.32 5.97
C VAL A 133 15.67 -0.46 4.55
N PRO A 134 14.52 0.17 4.22
CA PRO A 134 14.02 0.15 2.85
C PRO A 134 15.10 0.67 1.91
N PRO A 135 15.49 -0.09 0.87
CA PRO A 135 16.41 0.45 -0.12
C PRO A 135 15.70 1.59 -0.85
N THR A 136 16.43 2.65 -1.17
CA THR A 136 15.91 3.75 -1.98
C THR A 136 15.25 3.19 -3.24
N PRO A 137 14.01 3.60 -3.58
CA PRO A 137 13.36 3.16 -4.80
C PRO A 137 14.29 3.36 -5.98
N ALA A 138 14.46 2.31 -6.80
CA ALA A 138 15.22 2.45 -8.03
C ALA A 138 14.54 3.51 -8.91
N PRO A 139 15.30 4.42 -9.57
CA PRO A 139 14.73 5.38 -10.51
C PRO A 139 13.96 4.61 -11.59
N ASN A 140 12.65 4.77 -11.51
CA ASN A 140 11.61 3.98 -12.17
C ASN A 140 11.85 3.80 -13.69
N THR A 141 12.14 2.56 -14.11
CA THR A 141 11.96 2.12 -15.51
C THR A 141 10.92 1.02 -15.65
N ASP A 142 10.54 0.36 -14.55
CA ASP A 142 9.51 -0.69 -14.56
C ASP A 142 8.22 -0.18 -13.93
N PHE A 143 7.13 -0.41 -14.65
CA PHE A 143 5.77 -0.15 -14.18
C PHE A 143 5.49 -1.04 -12.96
N PRO A 144 4.76 -0.56 -11.94
CA PRO A 144 4.38 -1.40 -10.81
C PRO A 144 3.59 -2.60 -11.33
N ILE A 145 4.12 -3.80 -11.12
CA ILE A 145 3.39 -5.04 -11.39
C ILE A 145 2.26 -5.10 -10.36
N SER A 146 1.03 -4.86 -10.80
CA SER A 146 -0.16 -5.12 -10.01
C SER A 146 -0.33 -6.64 -9.91
N CYS A 147 0.15 -7.21 -8.82
CA CYS A 147 -0.20 -8.59 -8.47
C CYS A 147 -1.62 -8.59 -7.89
N TRP A 148 -2.41 -9.59 -8.25
CA TRP A 148 -3.66 -9.86 -7.56
C TRP A 148 -3.36 -10.12 -6.08
N SER A 149 -3.99 -9.35 -5.20
CA SER A 149 -3.75 -9.44 -3.75
C SER A 149 -5.06 -9.78 -3.04
N GLY A 150 -5.04 -10.85 -2.25
CA GLY A 150 -6.15 -11.27 -1.41
C GLY A 150 -5.69 -12.19 -0.29
N ILE A 151 -6.35 -12.09 0.86
CA ILE A 151 -6.03 -12.88 2.05
C ILE A 151 -7.00 -14.05 2.15
N TYR A 152 -6.42 -15.24 2.29
CA TYR A 152 -7.13 -16.50 2.43
C TYR A 152 -6.65 -17.21 3.71
N VAL A 153 -7.59 -17.71 4.50
CA VAL A 153 -7.30 -18.53 5.67
C VAL A 153 -8.06 -19.84 5.54
N ASN A 154 -7.32 -20.96 5.58
CA ASN A 154 -7.89 -22.31 5.43
C ASN A 154 -8.78 -22.46 4.17
N GLY A 155 -8.37 -21.84 3.05
CA GLY A 155 -9.11 -21.85 1.78
C GLY A 155 -10.28 -20.87 1.69
N ASN A 156 -10.62 -20.15 2.77
CA ASN A 156 -11.69 -19.15 2.77
C ASN A 156 -11.13 -17.74 2.56
N ALA A 157 -11.72 -16.98 1.65
CA ALA A 157 -11.35 -15.57 1.42
C ALA A 157 -11.78 -14.71 2.62
N LEU A 158 -10.84 -13.94 3.18
CA LEU A 158 -11.10 -12.94 4.21
C LEU A 158 -11.17 -11.51 3.64
N SER A 159 -10.68 -11.32 2.42
CA SER A 159 -10.76 -10.06 1.69
C SER A 159 -11.27 -10.30 0.28
N ASN A 160 -12.01 -9.33 -0.25
CA ASN A 160 -12.23 -9.29 -1.70
C ASN A 160 -10.89 -8.97 -2.38
N PRO A 161 -10.39 -9.85 -3.25
CA PRO A 161 -9.13 -9.62 -3.93
C PRO A 161 -9.23 -8.46 -4.92
N GLY A 162 -8.09 -7.82 -5.19
CA GLY A 162 -7.97 -6.70 -6.14
C GLY A 162 -6.60 -6.63 -6.77
#